data_AF-A0A3C1YEU9-F1
#
_entry.id   AF-A0A3C1YEU9-F1
#
_cell.length_a   1.000
_cell.length_b   1.000
_cell.length_c   1.000
_cell.angle_alpha   90.00
_cell.angle_beta   90.00
_cell.angle_gamma   90.00
#
_symmetry.space_group_name_H-M   'P 1'
#
loop_
_entity.id
_entity.type
_entity.pdbx_description
1 polymer ?
#
loop_
_entity_poly.entity_id
_entity_poly.type
_entity_poly.pdbx_seq_one_letter_code
_entity_poly.pdbx_strand_id
1 'polypeptide(L)'
;LAQNRITLIEPIPQLFYVRWWNNITHQLSQKMWSVLLITGIWLSSVLFILFIKNRKKWKFNGLLLSIIITFLIGAQLYNANIQENKVYGIILKEAKLFDDNINYQSSGNVDRGNKVLILNESENMFLVKLLDGQSGWVEKNRVKTLGIY
;
A
#
# COMPACT_ATOMS: atom_id res chain seq x y z
N LEU A 1 39.19 -17.01 4.79
CA LEU A 1 38.76 -15.99 3.80
C LEU A 1 37.24 -15.92 3.86
N ALA A 2 36.70 -15.06 4.72
CA ALA A 2 35.26 -14.95 4.92
C ALA A 2 34.66 -14.18 3.74
N GLN A 3 33.78 -14.86 3.01
CA GLN A 3 33.03 -14.29 1.91
C GLN A 3 32.14 -13.18 2.46
N ASN A 4 32.41 -11.94 2.03
CA ASN A 4 31.56 -10.78 2.27
C ASN A 4 30.23 -11.04 1.54
N ARG A 5 29.35 -11.83 2.16
CA ARG A 5 28.02 -12.12 1.63
C ARG A 5 27.20 -10.87 1.90
N ILE A 6 26.88 -10.14 0.84
CA ILE A 6 25.83 -9.14 0.86
C ILE A 6 24.56 -9.92 1.26
N THR A 7 24.15 -9.79 2.53
CA THR A 7 22.92 -10.44 3.00
C THR A 7 21.74 -9.59 2.55
N LEU A 8 21.30 -9.84 1.32
CA LEU A 8 20.06 -9.27 0.82
C LEU A 8 18.90 -9.82 1.63
N ILE A 9 18.04 -8.93 2.10
CA ILE A 9 16.88 -9.29 2.89
C ILE A 9 15.82 -9.84 1.94
N GLU A 10 15.58 -11.14 2.02
CA GLU A 10 14.55 -11.79 1.21
C GLU A 10 13.15 -11.38 1.69
N PRO A 11 12.22 -11.06 0.77
CA PRO A 11 10.87 -10.69 1.14
C PRO A 11 10.14 -11.88 1.76
N ILE A 12 9.30 -11.62 2.78
CA ILE A 12 8.42 -12.64 3.35
C ILE A 12 7.57 -13.25 2.21
N PRO A 13 7.53 -14.59 2.08
CA PRO A 13 6.72 -15.22 1.05
C PRO A 13 5.25 -14.85 1.25
N GLN A 14 4.71 -14.09 0.30
CA GLN A 14 3.29 -13.74 0.30
C GLN A 14 2.45 -15.00 0.10
N LEU A 15 1.39 -15.15 0.91
CA LEU A 15 0.38 -16.19 0.76
C LEU A 15 -0.28 -16.10 -0.63
N PHE A 16 -0.69 -17.24 -1.19
CA PHE A 16 -1.27 -17.32 -2.53
C PHE A 16 -2.48 -16.38 -2.71
N TYR A 17 -3.35 -16.27 -1.70
CA TYR A 17 -4.55 -15.43 -1.76
C TYR A 17 -4.21 -13.93 -1.74
N VAL A 18 -3.14 -13.55 -1.04
CA VAL A 18 -2.63 -12.16 -1.03
C VAL A 18 -2.07 -11.78 -2.39
N ARG A 19 -1.32 -12.69 -3.03
CA ARG A 19 -0.81 -12.47 -4.40
C ARG A 19 -1.95 -12.34 -5.40
N TRP A 20 -2.97 -13.20 -5.30
CA TRP A 20 -4.14 -13.16 -6.17
C TRP A 20 -4.92 -11.84 -5.99
N TRP A 21 -5.17 -11.43 -4.75
CA TRP A 21 -5.85 -10.17 -4.45
C TRP A 21 -5.05 -8.97 -4.97
N ASN A 22 -3.75 -8.90 -4.69
CA ASN A 22 -2.88 -7.83 -5.21
C ASN A 22 -2.90 -7.76 -6.74
N ASN A 23 -2.91 -8.91 -7.42
CA ASN A 23 -2.99 -8.94 -8.88
C ASN A 23 -4.30 -8.31 -9.39
N ILE A 24 -5.44 -8.62 -8.76
CA ILE A 24 -6.74 -7.99 -9.09
C ILE A 24 -6.68 -6.48 -8.87
N THR A 25 -6.07 -6.04 -7.77
CA THR A 25 -5.99 -4.62 -7.44
C THR A 25 -5.03 -3.85 -8.35
N HIS A 26 -4.01 -4.51 -8.90
CA HIS A 26 -3.06 -3.92 -9.85
C HIS A 26 -3.53 -3.96 -11.31
N GLN A 27 -4.43 -4.86 -11.68
CA GLN A 27 -5.00 -4.91 -13.04
C GLN A 27 -5.86 -3.67 -13.35
N LEU A 28 -6.44 -3.06 -12.32
CA LEU A 28 -7.26 -1.86 -12.42
C LEU A 28 -6.46 -0.67 -11.87
N SER A 29 -6.11 0.29 -12.73
CA SER A 29 -5.47 1.55 -12.31
C SER A 29 -6.37 2.33 -11.34
N GLN A 30 -5.80 3.16 -10.45
CA GLN A 30 -6.55 4.05 -9.55
C GLN A 30 -7.66 4.82 -10.28
N LYS A 31 -7.39 5.28 -11.52
CA LYS A 31 -8.39 5.98 -12.34
C LYS A 31 -9.63 5.13 -12.63
N MET A 32 -9.46 3.84 -12.89
CA MET A 32 -10.56 2.93 -13.18
C MET A 32 -11.40 2.65 -11.93
N TRP A 33 -10.77 2.51 -10.76
CA TRP A 33 -11.46 2.39 -9.47
C TRP A 33 -12.33 3.61 -9.17
N SER A 34 -11.84 4.82 -9.48
CA SER A 34 -12.63 6.06 -9.35
C SER A 34 -13.84 6.09 -10.28
N VAL A 35 -13.68 5.69 -11.54
CA VAL A 35 -14.79 5.61 -12.50
C VAL A 35 -15.85 4.62 -12.02
N LEU A 36 -15.43 3.43 -11.56
CA LEU A 36 -16.35 2.42 -11.03
C LEU A 36 -17.14 2.94 -9.83
N LEU A 37 -16.51 3.66 -8.90
CA LEU A 37 -17.19 4.31 -7.78
C LEU A 37 -18.26 5.28 -8.22
N ILE A 38 -17.93 6.17 -9.15
CA ILE A 38 -18.87 7.17 -9.67
C ILE A 38 -20.06 6.44 -10.31
N THR A 39 -19.81 5.43 -11.15
CA THR A 39 -20.88 4.65 -11.79
C THR A 39 -21.75 3.89 -10.78
N GLY A 40 -21.15 3.36 -9.70
CA GLY A 40 -21.87 2.67 -8.63
C GLY A 40 -22.81 3.60 -7.84
N ILE A 41 -22.37 4.82 -7.56
CA ILE A 41 -23.20 5.85 -6.93
C ILE A 41 -24.40 6.18 -7.81
N TRP A 42 -24.18 6.43 -9.10
CA TRP A 42 -25.26 6.70 -10.06
C TRP A 42 -26.25 5.53 -10.15
N LEU A 43 -25.76 4.30 -10.20
CA LEU A 43 -26.60 3.10 -10.24
C LEU A 43 -27.45 2.98 -8.97
N SER A 44 -26.85 3.23 -7.80
CA SER A 44 -27.56 3.25 -6.51
C SER A 44 -28.65 4.33 -6.47
N SER A 45 -28.38 5.52 -7.00
CA SER A 45 -29.37 6.61 -7.11
C SER A 45 -30.55 6.22 -8.01
N VAL A 46 -30.29 5.60 -9.16
CA VAL A 46 -31.35 5.11 -10.07
C VAL A 46 -32.22 4.05 -9.39
N LEU A 47 -31.58 3.08 -8.70
CA LEU A 47 -32.29 2.05 -7.93
C LEU A 47 -33.14 2.65 -6.82
N PHE A 48 -32.67 3.72 -6.17
CA PHE A 48 -33.42 4.43 -5.12
C PHE A 48 -34.69 5.08 -5.67
N ILE A 49 -34.60 5.79 -6.81
CA ILE A 49 -35.77 6.38 -7.48
C ILE A 49 -36.77 5.28 -7.89
N LEU A 50 -36.26 4.18 -8.47
CA LEU A 50 -37.09 3.04 -8.88
C LEU A 50 -37.76 2.32 -7.70
N PHE A 51 -37.13 2.33 -6.52
CA PHE A 51 -37.68 1.79 -5.28
C PHE A 51 -38.78 2.69 -4.71
N ILE A 52 -38.61 4.01 -4.71
CA ILE A 52 -39.65 4.95 -4.26
C ILE A 52 -40.90 4.79 -5.11
N LYS A 53 -40.75 4.68 -6.44
CA LYS A 53 -41.88 4.52 -7.38
C LYS A 53 -42.59 3.18 -7.22
N ASN A 54 -41.87 2.12 -6.85
CA ASN A 54 -42.41 0.77 -6.75
C ASN A 54 -41.73 0.03 -5.60
N ARG A 55 -42.41 -0.01 -4.44
CA ARG A 55 -41.94 -0.55 -3.15
C ARG A 55 -41.84 -2.08 -3.12
N LYS A 56 -41.31 -2.69 -4.17
CA LYS A 56 -41.09 -4.15 -4.25
C LYS A 56 -39.83 -4.54 -3.47
N LYS A 57 -39.92 -5.63 -2.70
CA LYS A 57 -38.81 -6.16 -1.87
C LYS A 57 -37.51 -6.39 -2.64
N TRP A 58 -37.59 -6.89 -3.88
CA TRP A 58 -36.43 -7.13 -4.73
C TRP A 58 -35.64 -5.86 -5.06
N LYS A 59 -36.31 -4.72 -5.24
CA LYS A 59 -35.66 -3.43 -5.50
C LYS A 59 -34.98 -2.87 -4.25
N PHE A 60 -35.56 -3.11 -3.08
CA PHE A 60 -34.94 -2.76 -1.81
C PHE A 60 -33.66 -3.56 -1.57
N ASN A 61 -33.72 -4.88 -1.79
CA ASN A 61 -32.53 -5.74 -1.70
C ASN A 61 -31.46 -5.34 -2.71
N GLY A 62 -31.85 -5.03 -3.96
CA GLY A 62 -30.93 -4.54 -4.99
C GLY A 62 -30.27 -3.19 -4.62
N LEU A 63 -31.01 -2.28 -3.99
CA LEU A 63 -30.47 -1.03 -3.48
C LEU A 63 -29.46 -1.26 -2.35
N LEU A 64 -29.80 -2.09 -1.36
CA LEU A 64 -28.87 -2.44 -0.28
C LEU A 64 -27.59 -3.06 -0.84
N LEU A 65 -27.72 -3.99 -1.79
CA LEU A 65 -26.57 -4.61 -2.46
C LEU A 65 -25.71 -3.57 -3.18
N SER A 66 -26.32 -2.64 -3.92
CA SER A 66 -25.61 -1.57 -4.64
C SER A 66 -24.83 -0.66 -3.70
N ILE A 67 -25.39 -0.32 -2.54
CA ILE A 67 -24.71 0.50 -1.53
C ILE A 67 -23.50 -0.25 -0.97
N ILE A 68 -23.67 -1.52 -0.60
CA ILE A 68 -22.58 -2.37 -0.08
C ILE A 68 -21.44 -2.47 -1.11
N ILE A 69 -21.78 -2.75 -2.37
CA ILE A 69 -20.81 -2.84 -3.45
C ILE A 69 -20.07 -1.51 -3.63
N THR A 70 -20.79 -0.38 -3.64
CA THR A 70 -20.18 0.94 -3.78
C THR A 70 -19.20 1.23 -2.64
N PHE A 71 -19.54 0.86 -1.41
CA PHE A 71 -18.66 1.01 -0.26
C PHE A 71 -17.39 0.17 -0.37
N LEU A 72 -17.51 -1.08 -0.84
CA LEU A 72 -16.36 -1.95 -1.09
C LEU A 72 -15.42 -1.39 -2.16
N ILE A 73 -15.97 -0.86 -3.26
CA ILE A 73 -15.17 -0.18 -4.30
C ILE A 73 -14.49 1.07 -3.72
N GLY A 74 -15.18 1.81 -2.84
CA GLY A 74 -14.64 2.90 -2.01
C GLY A 74 -13.37 2.52 -1.26
N ALA A 75 -13.46 1.46 -0.45
CA ALA A 75 -12.34 0.94 0.32
C ALA A 75 -11.19 0.48 -0.59
N GLN A 76 -11.52 -0.07 -1.76
CA GLN A 76 -10.52 -0.55 -2.70
C GLN A 76 -9.78 0.59 -3.41
N LEU A 77 -10.48 1.69 -3.74
CA LEU A 77 -9.84 2.91 -4.27
C LEU A 77 -8.86 3.49 -3.26
N TYR A 78 -9.24 3.55 -1.98
CA TYR A 78 -8.35 4.02 -0.91
C TYR A 78 -7.08 3.17 -0.81
N ASN A 79 -7.23 1.85 -0.85
CA ASN A 79 -6.09 0.93 -0.86
C ASN A 79 -5.22 1.10 -2.12
N ALA A 80 -5.83 1.26 -3.30
CA ALA A 80 -5.10 1.50 -4.54
C ALA A 80 -4.30 2.82 -4.48
N ASN A 81 -4.87 3.88 -3.91
CA ASN A 81 -4.19 5.15 -3.71
C ASN A 81 -2.98 5.05 -2.77
N ILE A 82 -3.13 4.31 -1.66
CA ILE A 82 -1.99 4.03 -0.77
C ILE A 82 -0.89 3.29 -1.51
N GLN A 83 -1.23 2.37 -2.43
CA GLN A 83 -0.23 1.63 -3.19
C GLN A 83 0.48 2.46 -4.25
N GLU A 84 -0.22 3.33 -4.99
CA GLU A 84 0.39 4.22 -5.98
C GLU A 84 1.30 5.27 -5.33
N ASN A 85 0.98 5.73 -4.11
CA ASN A 85 1.79 6.71 -3.37
C ASN A 85 3.00 6.12 -2.64
N LYS A 86 3.30 4.81 -2.81
CA LYS A 86 4.47 4.18 -2.18
C LYS A 86 5.76 4.64 -2.86
N VAL A 87 6.56 5.41 -2.13
CA VAL A 87 7.91 5.77 -2.57
C VAL A 87 8.89 4.70 -2.13
N TYR A 88 9.68 4.20 -3.08
CA TYR A 88 10.73 3.23 -2.80
C TYR A 88 12.11 3.90 -2.82
N GLY A 89 13.03 3.39 -2.01
CA GLY A 89 14.43 3.80 -1.99
C GLY A 89 15.37 2.60 -2.01
N ILE A 90 16.64 2.85 -2.35
CA ILE A 90 17.72 1.87 -2.28
C ILE A 90 18.79 2.38 -1.31
N ILE A 91 19.24 1.50 -0.42
CA ILE A 91 20.33 1.78 0.51
C ILE A 91 21.67 1.67 -0.24
N LEU A 92 22.41 2.78 -0.33
CA LEU A 92 23.69 2.87 -1.05
C LEU A 92 24.91 2.55 -0.18
N LYS A 93 24.80 2.74 1.14
CA LYS A 93 25.87 2.54 2.12
C LYS A 93 25.32 1.74 3.31
N GLU A 94 26.16 0.94 3.95
CA GLU A 94 25.78 0.21 5.17
C GLU A 94 25.14 1.19 6.16
N ALA A 95 23.93 0.86 6.61
CA ALA A 95 23.12 1.73 7.44
C ALA A 95 22.68 0.96 8.68
N LYS A 96 22.68 1.65 9.82
CA LYS A 96 22.04 1.14 11.04
C LYS A 96 20.59 1.59 11.04
N LEU A 97 19.69 0.68 11.38
CA LEU A 97 18.29 1.01 11.64
C LEU A 97 18.16 1.42 13.09
N PHE A 98 17.61 2.61 13.31
CA PHE A 98 17.23 3.07 14.64
C PHE A 98 15.75 2.82 14.83
N ASP A 99 15.38 2.14 15.92
CA ASP A 99 13.99 1.97 16.30
C ASP A 99 13.43 3.28 16.88
N ASP A 100 12.12 3.46 16.81
CA ASP A 100 11.43 4.64 17.38
C ASP A 100 11.31 4.55 18.91
N ASN A 101 11.77 3.43 19.50
CA ASN A 101 11.83 3.23 20.93
C ASN A 101 12.79 4.23 21.60
N ILE A 102 12.37 4.71 22.77
CA ILE A 102 12.96 5.80 23.60
C ILE A 102 14.48 5.70 23.83
N ASN A 103 15.08 4.54 23.57
CA ASN A 103 16.51 4.26 23.79
C ASN A 103 17.37 4.22 22.52
N TYR A 104 16.85 4.56 21.33
CA TYR A 104 17.59 4.58 20.05
C TYR A 104 18.49 3.34 19.85
N GLN A 105 18.01 2.16 20.27
CA GLN A 105 18.78 0.94 20.10
C GLN A 105 18.78 0.59 18.61
N SER A 106 19.97 0.25 18.10
CA SER A 106 20.10 -0.21 16.73
C SER A 106 19.33 -1.53 16.59
N SER A 107 18.19 -1.49 15.90
CA SER A 107 17.30 -2.65 15.72
C SER A 107 17.92 -3.67 14.75
N GLY A 108 18.78 -3.21 13.85
CA GLY A 108 19.54 -4.06 12.94
C GLY A 108 20.49 -3.26 12.05
N ASN A 109 21.41 -3.97 11.39
CA ASN A 109 22.25 -3.42 10.34
C ASN A 109 21.67 -3.82 8.99
N VAL A 110 21.70 -2.90 8.03
CA VAL A 110 21.24 -3.15 6.66
C VAL A 110 22.38 -2.94 5.70
N ASP A 111 22.69 -4.00 4.96
CA ASP A 111 23.72 -3.98 3.93
C ASP A 111 23.27 -3.17 2.71
N ARG A 112 24.27 -2.72 1.93
CA ARG A 112 24.08 -2.00 0.67
C ARG A 112 23.28 -2.84 -0.32
N GLY A 113 22.44 -2.18 -1.12
CA GLY A 113 21.66 -2.82 -2.18
C GLY A 113 20.25 -3.27 -1.76
N ASN A 114 19.90 -3.18 -0.48
CA ASN A 114 18.55 -3.49 -0.02
C ASN A 114 17.53 -2.43 -0.47
N LYS A 115 16.43 -2.90 -1.07
CA LYS A 115 15.27 -2.07 -1.42
C LYS A 115 14.41 -1.83 -0.18
N VAL A 116 14.05 -0.58 0.04
CA VAL A 116 13.22 -0.18 1.19
C VAL A 116 12.03 0.66 0.74
N LEU A 117 10.93 0.58 1.48
CA LEU A 117 9.77 1.44 1.34
C LEU A 117 9.97 2.66 2.25
N ILE A 118 9.84 3.87 1.71
CA ILE A 118 9.92 5.10 2.49
C ILE A 118 8.51 5.41 3.02
N LEU A 119 8.36 5.39 4.34
CA LEU A 119 7.09 5.65 5.02
C LEU A 119 6.93 7.12 5.38
N ASN A 120 8.03 7.74 5.84
CA ASN A 120 8.01 9.13 6.28
C ASN A 120 9.39 9.79 6.11
N GLU A 121 9.39 11.11 6.04
CA GLU A 121 10.57 11.94 5.89
C GLU A 121 10.62 12.98 7.02
N SER A 122 11.73 13.02 7.76
CA SER A 122 12.06 14.09 8.71
C SER A 122 13.22 14.93 8.18
N GLU A 123 13.76 15.91 8.90
CA GLU A 123 14.80 16.82 8.38
C GLU A 123 16.04 16.07 7.85
N ASN A 124 16.58 15.12 8.62
CA ASN A 124 17.81 14.40 8.27
C ASN A 124 17.68 12.86 8.20
N MET A 125 16.48 12.32 8.47
CA MET A 125 16.21 10.87 8.49
C MET A 125 14.98 10.50 7.66
N PHE A 126 15.02 9.32 7.06
CA PHE A 126 13.87 8.62 6.47
C PHE A 126 13.43 7.49 7.39
N LEU A 127 12.14 7.40 7.64
CA LEU A 127 11.54 6.20 8.21
C LEU A 127 11.35 5.19 7.06
N VAL A 128 12.08 4.09 7.11
CA VAL A 128 12.07 3.07 6.06
C VAL A 128 11.53 1.75 6.59
N LYS A 129 10.82 1.03 5.73
CA LYS A 129 10.35 -0.34 5.97
C LYS A 129 11.06 -1.30 5.02
N LEU A 130 11.67 -2.32 5.58
CA LEU A 130 12.39 -3.38 4.88
C LEU A 130 11.41 -4.43 4.32
N LEU A 131 11.93 -5.27 3.43
CA LEU A 131 11.18 -6.35 2.78
C LEU A 131 10.78 -7.48 3.75
N ASP A 132 11.48 -7.62 4.87
CA ASP A 132 11.16 -8.53 5.97
C ASP A 132 10.07 -7.98 6.91
N GLY A 133 9.60 -6.76 6.68
CA GLY A 133 8.58 -6.11 7.50
C GLY A 133 9.14 -5.29 8.68
N GLN A 134 10.45 -5.35 8.96
CA GLN A 134 11.07 -4.48 9.96
C GLN A 134 11.03 -3.02 9.50
N SER A 135 10.89 -2.09 10.44
CA SER A 135 10.86 -0.65 10.17
C SER A 135 11.87 0.06 11.07
N GLY A 136 12.48 1.14 10.57
CA GLY A 136 13.42 1.93 11.34
C GLY A 136 13.86 3.19 10.61
N TRP A 137 14.48 4.10 11.34
CA TRP A 137 15.00 5.35 10.82
C TRP A 137 16.41 5.17 10.22
N VAL A 138 16.66 5.80 9.08
CA VAL A 138 17.95 5.81 8.37
C VAL A 138 18.28 7.22 7.90
N GLU A 139 19.56 7.61 7.97
CA GLU A 139 20.05 8.88 7.44
C GLU A 139 19.76 9.05 5.94
N LYS A 140 19.25 10.22 5.54
CA LYS A 140 18.91 10.50 4.13
C LYS A 140 20.10 10.32 3.18
N ASN A 141 21.31 10.67 3.62
CA ASN A 141 22.53 10.58 2.82
C ASN A 141 22.90 9.13 2.40
N ARG A 142 22.30 8.10 3.00
CA ARG A 142 22.55 6.69 2.69
C ARG A 142 21.46 6.08 1.81
N VAL A 143 20.33 6.76 1.63
CA VAL A 143 19.19 6.25 0.86
C VAL A 143 19.03 7.08 -0.40
N LYS A 144 19.04 6.41 -1.55
CA LYS A 144 18.65 7.03 -2.81
C LYS A 144 17.17 6.75 -3.06
N THR A 145 16.35 7.79 -3.11
CA THR A 145 14.95 7.67 -3.51
C THR A 145 14.86 7.32 -4.99
N LEU A 146 14.03 6.33 -5.33
CA LEU A 146 13.66 6.03 -6.70
C LEU A 146 12.44 6.90 -7.02
N GLY A 147 12.69 8.17 -7.31
CA GLY A 147 11.66 9.06 -7.81
C GLY A 147 11.17 8.58 -9.17
N ILE A 148 9.85 8.46 -9.33
CA ILE A 148 9.22 8.36 -10.64
C ILE A 148 9.19 9.80 -11.17
N TYR A 149 10.01 10.09 -12.18
CA TYR A 149 9.90 11.32 -12.97
C TYR A 149 8.66 11.26 -13.86
#